data_AF-A0A845D9S2-F1
#
_entry.id   AF-A0A845D9S2-F1
#
_cell.length_a   1.000
_cell.length_b   1.000
_cell.length_c   1.000
_cell.angle_alpha   90.00
_cell.angle_beta   90.00
_cell.angle_gamma   90.00
#
_symmetry.space_group_name_H-M   'P 1'
#
loop_
_entity.id
_entity.type
_entity.pdbx_description
1 polymer ?
#
loop_
_entity_poly.entity_id
_entity_poly.type
_entity_poly.pdbx_seq_one_letter_code
_entity_poly.pdbx_strand_id
1 'polypeptide(L)' 'MKLNSIIRDLRFDKRIMEWNIRYNLITHQEYQEYLRSLPDLSDKKENIISLDQVKKPEDQK' A
#
# COMPACT_ATOMS: atom_id res chain seq x y z
N MET A 1 -0.07 19.94 -1.68
CA MET A 1 -1.40 19.30 -1.80
C MET A 1 -1.34 17.83 -1.34
N LYS A 2 -1.11 17.57 -0.04
CA LYS A 2 -0.95 16.20 0.50
C LYS A 2 -2.28 15.57 0.96
N LEU A 3 -3.24 16.41 1.36
CA LEU A 3 -4.55 15.96 1.83
C LEU A 3 -5.38 15.30 0.73
N ASN A 4 -5.37 15.88 -0.48
CA ASN A 4 -6.12 15.33 -1.62
C ASN A 4 -5.63 13.94 -2.04
N SER A 5 -4.33 13.66 -1.95
CA SER A 5 -3.81 12.32 -2.25
C SER A 5 -4.23 11.32 -1.17
N ILE A 6 -4.15 11.70 0.11
CA ILE A 6 -4.56 10.84 1.22
C ILE A 6 -6.05 10.48 1.14
N ILE A 7 -6.91 11.46 0.85
CA ILE A 7 -8.36 11.22 0.68
C ILE A 7 -8.60 10.28 -0.51
N ARG A 8 -7.85 10.46 -1.60
CA ARG A 8 -7.94 9.60 -2.78
C ARG A 8 -7.55 8.16 -2.45
N ASP A 9 -6.44 7.96 -1.74
CA ASP A 9 -5.96 6.64 -1.36
C ASP A 9 -6.92 5.95 -0.39
N LEU A 10 -7.52 6.70 0.54
CA LEU A 10 -8.53 6.17 1.46
C LEU A 10 -9.74 5.63 0.69
N ARG A 11 -10.20 6.35 -0.34
CA ARG A 11 -11.36 5.96 -1.17
C ARG A 11 -11.16 4.60 -1.87
N PHE A 12 -9.91 4.24 -2.16
CA PHE A 12 -9.54 2.97 -2.82
C PHE A 12 -8.87 1.97 -1.88
N ASP A 13 -8.91 2.19 -0.56
CA ASP A 13 -8.36 1.27 0.43
C ASP A 13 -9.09 -0.08 0.38
N LYS A 14 -8.33 -1.16 0.24
CA LYS A 14 -8.85 -2.54 0.11
C LYS A 14 -9.83 -2.94 1.21
N ARG A 15 -9.73 -2.35 2.41
CA ARG A 15 -10.57 -2.67 3.57
C ARG A 15 -11.99 -2.12 3.44
N ILE A 16 -12.16 -1.05 2.67
CA ILE A 16 -13.45 -0.35 2.51
C ILE A 16 -13.91 -0.26 1.05
N MET A 17 -13.07 -0.69 0.10
CA MET A 17 -13.36 -0.62 -1.33
C MET A 17 -14.62 -1.40 -1.72
N GLU A 18 -14.82 -2.62 -1.21
CA GLU A 18 -16.04 -3.40 -1.47
C GLU A 18 -17.31 -2.69 -0.97
N TRP A 19 -17.21 -2.04 0.19
CA TRP A 19 -18.29 -1.22 0.73
C TRP A 19 -18.53 -0.02 -0.19
N ASN A 20 -17.48 0.73 -0.57
CA ASN A 20 -17.60 1.87 -1.49
C ASN A 20 -18.25 1.48 -2.82
N ILE A 21 -17.96 0.30 -3.36
CA ILE A 21 -18.59 -0.22 -4.58
C ILE A 21 -20.07 -0.52 -4.33
N ARG A 22 -20.40 -1.24 -3.25
CA ARG A 22 -21.78 -1.62 -2.93
C ARG A 22 -22.70 -0.41 -2.77
N TYR A 23 -22.17 0.70 -2.27
CA TYR A 23 -22.90 1.96 -2.08
C TYR A 23 -22.73 2.95 -3.24
N ASN A 24 -22.22 2.51 -4.39
CA ASN A 24 -22.00 3.34 -5.60
C ASN A 24 -21.13 4.59 -5.37
N LEU A 25 -20.24 4.57 -4.38
CA LEU A 25 -19.26 5.64 -4.14
C LEU A 25 -18.06 5.54 -5.08
N ILE A 26 -17.76 4.34 -5.57
CA ILE A 26 -16.82 4.09 -6.68
C ILE A 26 -17.38 2.98 -7.56
N THR A 27 -17.02 2.98 -8.82
CA THR A 27 -17.29 1.88 -9.75
C THR A 27 -16.15 0.87 -9.78
N HIS A 28 -16.44 -0.34 -10.24
CA HIS A 28 -15.40 -1.33 -10.54
C HIS A 28 -14.37 -0.79 -11.55
N GLN A 29 -14.81 -0.01 -12.53
CA GLN A 29 -13.93 0.56 -13.55
C GLN A 29 -12.95 1.58 -12.93
N GLU A 30 -13.44 2.51 -12.11
CA GLU A 30 -12.58 3.49 -11.40
C GLU A 30 -11.55 2.78 -10.51
N TYR A 31 -11.94 1.68 -9.86
CA TYR A 31 -11.00 0.90 -9.05
C TYR A 31 -9.92 0.24 -9.91
N GLN A 32 -10.28 -0.34 -11.07
CA GLN A 32 -9.32 -0.93 -12.00
C GLN A 32 -8.34 0.11 -12.56
N GLU A 33 -8.83 1.31 -12.89
CA GLU A 33 -7.99 2.42 -13.33
C GLU A 33 -7.04 2.89 -12.23
N TYR A 34 -7.51 2.97 -10.98
CA TYR A 34 -6.65 3.27 -9.83
C TYR A 34 -5.54 2.23 -9.68
N LEU A 35 -5.85 0.94 -9.74
CA LEU A 35 -4.85 -0.13 -9.64
C LEU A 35 -3.78 -0.04 -10.74
N ARG A 36 -4.18 0.30 -11.97
CA ARG A 36 -3.24 0.51 -13.10
C ARG A 36 -2.36 1.75 -12.92
N SER A 37 -2.81 2.74 -12.15
CA SER A 37 -2.03 3.94 -11.86
C SER A 37 -0.98 3.75 -10.78
N LEU A 38 -1.05 2.66 -10.02
CA LEU A 38 -0.07 2.35 -8.99
C LEU A 38 1.27 1.96 -9.64
N PRO A 39 2.40 2.42 -9.08
CA PRO A 39 3.71 2.02 -9.58
C PRO A 39 3.89 0.52 -9.39
N ASP A 40 4.45 -0.15 -10.40
CA ASP A 40 4.82 -1.55 -10.27
C ASP A 40 5.96 -1.67 -9.24
N LEU A 41 5.67 -2.35 -8.14
CA LEU A 41 6.63 -2.63 -7.07
C LEU A 41 7.30 -3.99 -7.25
N SER A 42 6.90 -4.78 -8.25
CA SER A 42 7.45 -6.13 -8.50
C SER A 42 8.95 -6.07 -8.86
N ASP A 43 9.38 -5.00 -9.53
CA ASP A 43 10.80 -4.78 -9.87
C ASP A 43 11.63 -4.19 -8.72
N LYS A 44 10.98 -3.63 -7.70
CA LYS A 44 11.67 -3.15 -6.49
C LYS A 44 11.78 -4.30 -5.50
N LYS A 45 12.65 -5.26 -5.81
CA LYS A 45 13.20 -6.18 -4.78
C LYS A 45 14.03 -5.36 -3.81
N GLU A 46 13.38 -4.66 -2.89
CA GLU A 46 14.05 -4.25 -1.66
C GLU A 46 14.55 -5.54 -1.01
N ASN A 47 15.87 -5.63 -0.80
CA ASN A 47 16.47 -6.71 -0.04
C ASN A 47 15.78 -6.75 1.32
N ILE A 48 14.81 -7.65 1.49
CA ILE A 48 14.18 -7.93 2.76
C ILE A 48 15.29 -8.57 3.60
N ILE A 49 16.05 -7.75 4.31
CA ILE A 49 16.96 -8.23 5.34
C ILE A 49 16.05 -8.82 6.40
N SER A 50 15.97 -10.15 6.47
CA SER A 50 15.28 -10.84 7.54
C SER A 50 15.83 -10.34 8.88
N LEU A 51 14.94 -9.85 9.74
CA LEU A 51 15.27 -9.33 11.08
C LEU A 51 15.99 -10.35 11.99
N ASP A 52 16.05 -11.62 11.59
CA ASP A 52 16.80 -12.68 12.26
C ASP A 52 18.34 -12.54 12.16
N GLN A 53 18.87 -11.66 11.31
CA GLN A 53 20.32 -11.47 11.15
C GLN A 53 20.93 -10.38 12.04
N VAL A 54 20.16 -9.73 12.92
CA VAL A 54 20.71 -8.78 13.89
C VAL A 54 21.41 -9.57 15.00
N LYS A 55 22.69 -9.92 14.80
CA LYS A 55 23.56 -10.35 15.89
C LYS A 55 23.54 -9.26 16.96
N LYS A 56 23.05 -9.60 18.16
CA LYS A 56 23.22 -8.76 19.35
C LYS A 56 24.71 -8.45 19.49
N PRO A 57 25.13 -7.18 19.61
CA PRO A 57 26.50 -6.88 19.97
C PRO A 57 26.72 -7.43 21.39
N GLU A 58 27.59 -8.44 21.49
CA GLU A 58 28.07 -8.96 22.76
C GLU A 58 28.81 -7.84 23.51
N ASP A 59 28.49 -7.72 24.80
CA ASP A 59 29.11 -6.83 25.76
C ASP A 59 30.64 -6.85 25.65
N GLN A 60 31.24 -5.72 25.28
CA GLN A 60 32.66 -5.49 25.50
C GLN A 60 32.82 -4.65 26.77
N LYS A 61 33.14 -5.41 27.84
CA LYS A 61 33.86 -5.07 29.08
C LYS A 61 34.24 -3.62 29.35
#